data_AF-A0A4V2XLZ5-F1
#
_entry.id   AF-A0A4V2XLZ5-F1
#
_cell.length_a   1.000
_cell.length_b   1.000
_cell.length_c   1.000
_cell.angle_alpha   90.00
_cell.angle_beta   90.00
_cell.angle_gamma   90.00
#
_symmetry.space_group_name_H-M   'P 1'
#
loop_
_entity.id
_entity.type
_entity.pdbx_description
1 polymer ?
#
loop_
_entity_poly.entity_id
_entity_poly.type
_entity_poly.pdbx_seq_one_letter_code
_entity_poly.pdbx_strand_id
1 'polypeptide(L)' 'MFVAPGEHVFEAAAEPAVLLPDVVAVRWTMVTTGTRETVGGGVDVLALDADGRIRTDHQFIG' A
#
# COMPACT_ATOMS: atom_id res chain seq x y z
N MET A 1 16.88 -1.78 -0.83
CA MET A 1 16.95 -0.34 -1.15
C MET A 1 16.65 0.44 0.12
N PHE A 2 17.28 1.60 0.34
CA PHE A 2 16.98 2.48 1.47
C PHE A 2 16.00 3.58 1.01
N VAL A 3 14.97 3.87 1.82
CA VAL A 3 14.00 4.95 1.59
C VAL A 3 14.19 5.97 2.71
N ALA A 4 14.69 7.16 2.39
CA ALA A 4 14.94 8.18 3.41
C ALA A 4 13.62 8.87 3.82
N PRO A 5 13.47 9.27 5.08
CA PRO A 5 12.30 10.03 5.53
C PRO A 5 12.13 11.34 4.76
N GLY A 6 10.89 11.66 4.38
CA GLY A 6 10.53 12.95 3.76
C GLY A 6 10.80 13.07 2.26
N GLU A 7 11.49 12.11 1.63
CA GLU A 7 11.72 12.11 0.18
C GLU A 7 10.51 11.62 -0.62
N HIS A 8 9.67 10.78 0.01
CA HIS A 8 8.58 10.07 -0.65
C HIS A 8 7.28 10.13 0.15
N VAL A 9 6.16 10.06 -0.56
CA VAL A 9 4.83 9.77 0.01
C VAL A 9 4.19 8.60 -0.72
N PHE A 10 3.30 7.90 -0.03
CA PHE A 10 2.58 6.75 -0.58
C PHE A 10 1.13 7.12 -0.83
N GLU A 11 0.60 6.72 -1.98
CA GLU A 11 -0.73 7.08 -2.43
C GLU A 11 -1.49 5.87 -2.94
N ALA A 12 -2.81 5.88 -2.75
CA ALA A 12 -3.67 4.86 -3.32
C ALA A 12 -3.63 4.95 -4.86
N ALA A 13 -3.25 3.86 -5.50
CA ALA A 13 -3.17 3.79 -6.96
C ALA A 13 -4.48 3.31 -7.61
N ALA A 14 -5.42 2.82 -6.80
CA ALA A 14 -6.77 2.42 -7.16
C ALA A 14 -7.63 2.30 -5.89
N GLU A 15 -8.94 2.16 -6.07
CA GLU A 15 -9.84 1.76 -4.99
C GLU A 15 -9.45 0.39 -4.42
N PRO A 16 -9.57 0.17 -3.10
CA PRO A 16 -9.34 -1.13 -2.50
C PRO A 16 -10.28 -2.20 -3.07
N ALA A 17 -9.76 -3.41 -3.25
CA ALA A 17 -10.55 -4.56 -3.68
C ALA A 17 -10.78 -5.51 -2.50
N VAL A 18 -12.02 -5.98 -2.34
CA VAL A 18 -12.33 -7.09 -1.41
C VAL A 18 -11.99 -8.40 -2.11
N LEU A 19 -11.02 -9.14 -1.58
CA LEU A 19 -10.61 -10.43 -2.14
C LEU A 19 -11.41 -11.58 -1.55
N LEU A 20 -11.64 -11.53 -0.23
CA LEU A 20 -12.42 -12.48 0.57
C LEU A 20 -13.05 -11.71 1.75
N PRO A 21 -13.99 -12.29 2.51
CA PRO A 21 -14.39 -11.71 3.80
C PRO A 21 -13.16 -11.41 4.65
N ASP A 22 -13.10 -10.19 5.17
CA ASP A 22 -11.99 -9.67 6.00
C ASP A 22 -10.61 -9.69 5.31
N VAL A 23 -10.54 -9.83 3.98
CA VAL A 23 -9.28 -9.73 3.22
C VAL A 23 -9.43 -8.71 2.10
N VAL A 24 -8.62 -7.66 2.15
CA VAL A 24 -8.62 -6.57 1.16
C VAL A 24 -7.25 -6.42 0.51
N ALA A 25 -7.26 -6.00 -0.75
CA ALA A 25 -6.07 -5.60 -1.48
C ALA A 25 -6.06 -4.08 -1.69
N VAL A 26 -4.94 -3.45 -1.35
CA VAL A 26 -4.72 -2.01 -1.53
C VAL A 26 -3.55 -1.83 -2.49
N ARG A 27 -3.80 -1.24 -3.66
CA ARG A 27 -2.73 -0.88 -4.61
C ARG A 27 -2.18 0.49 -4.24
N TRP A 28 -0.86 0.62 -4.24
CA TRP A 28 -0.18 1.85 -3.87
C TRP A 28 0.93 2.22 -4.85
N THR A 29 1.23 3.51 -4.88
CA THR A 29 2.41 4.09 -5.55
C THR A 29 3.23 4.90 -4.56
N MET A 30 4.55 4.76 -4.62
CA MET A 30 5.50 5.63 -3.94
C MET A 30 5.89 6.75 -4.90
N VAL A 31 5.64 8.00 -4.49
CA VAL A 31 5.92 9.18 -5.32
C VAL A 31 6.88 10.12 -4.61
N THR A 32 7.75 10.78 -5.37
CA THR A 32 8.65 11.79 -4.82
C THR A 32 7.87 13.01 -4.31
N THR A 33 8.31 13.62 -3.22
CA THR A 33 7.62 14.79 -2.64
C THR A 33 7.77 16.04 -3.51
N GLY A 34 8.91 16.21 -4.17
CA GLY A 34 9.19 17.39 -5.01
C GLY A 34 8.56 17.32 -6.40
N THR A 35 8.91 16.30 -7.19
CA THR A 35 8.48 16.19 -8.60
C THR A 35 7.20 15.39 -8.80
N ARG A 36 6.72 14.69 -7.76
CA ARG A 36 5.54 13.83 -7.83
C ARG A 36 5.70 12.66 -8.80
N GLU A 37 6.95 12.31 -9.09
CA GLU A 37 7.29 11.20 -9.96
C GLU A 37 7.04 9.88 -9.24
N THR A 38 6.41 8.92 -9.92
CA THR A 38 6.25 7.56 -9.40
C THR A 38 7.57 6.82 -9.50
N VAL A 39 8.09 6.40 -8.36
CA VAL A 39 9.41 5.74 -8.24
C VAL A 39 9.33 4.34 -7.64
N GLY A 40 8.11 3.88 -7.35
CA GLY A 40 7.83 2.51 -6.94
C GLY A 40 6.33 2.27 -6.80
N GLY A 41 5.95 1.01 -6.67
CA GLY A 41 4.56 0.65 -6.43
C GLY A 41 4.44 -0.75 -5.87
N GLY A 42 3.19 -1.14 -5.61
CA GLY A 42 2.91 -2.47 -5.12
C GLY A 42 1.45 -2.68 -4.80
N VAL A 43 1.20 -3.83 -4.20
CA VAL A 43 -0.07 -4.18 -3.58
C VAL A 43 0.19 -4.75 -2.20
N ASP A 44 -0.57 -4.29 -1.23
CA ASP A 44 -0.63 -4.88 0.09
C ASP A 44 -1.92 -5.71 0.19
N VAL A 45 -1.79 -6.96 0.66
CA VAL A 45 -2.92 -7.82 0.99
C VAL A 45 -3.05 -7.85 2.51
N LEU A 46 -4.15 -7.26 2.99
CA LEU A 46 -4.43 -7.09 4.40
C LEU A 46 -5.50 -8.08 4.83
N ALA A 47 -5.23 -8.85 5.87
CA ALA A 47 -6.27 -9.60 6.59
C ALA A 47 -6.67 -8.82 7.83
N LEU A 48 -7.97 -8.66 8.05
CA LEU A 48 -8.56 -7.92 9.15
C LEU A 48 -9.06 -8.87 10.24
N ASP A 49 -9.12 -8.39 11.48
CA ASP A 49 -9.84 -9.03 12.56
C ASP A 49 -11.31 -8.59 12.60
N ALA A 50 -12.07 -9.12 13.57
CA ALA A 50 -13.50 -8.83 13.71
C ALA A 50 -13.82 -7.36 14.06
N ASP A 51 -12.84 -6.59 14.55
CA ASP A 51 -12.97 -5.15 14.80
C ASP A 51 -12.57 -4.32 13.56
N GLY A 52 -12.22 -4.98 12.45
CA GLY A 52 -11.71 -4.34 11.24
C GLY A 52 -10.28 -3.84 11.36
N ARG A 53 -9.50 -4.30 12.36
CA ARG A 53 -8.08 -3.94 12.49
C ARG A 53 -7.21 -4.88 11.68
N ILE A 54 -6.10 -4.37 11.16
CA ILE A 54 -5.13 -5.17 10.41
C ILE A 54 -4.51 -6.21 11.34
N ARG A 55 -4.71 -7.49 11.00
CA ARG A 55 -4.10 -8.64 11.66
C ARG A 55 -2.82 -9.06 10.96
N THR A 56 -2.82 -9.09 9.62
CA THR A 56 -1.62 -9.33 8.82
C THR A 56 -1.57 -8.38 7.64
N ASP A 57 -0.34 -8.08 7.23
CA ASP A 57 -0.01 -7.27 6.08
C ASP A 57 1.04 -8.03 5.26
N HIS A 58 0.70 -8.34 4.01
CA HIS A 58 1.60 -8.97 3.06
C HIS A 58 1.79 -8.07 1.84
N GLN A 59 2.99 -7.51 1.74
CA GLN A 59 3.35 -6.58 0.68
C GLN A 59 4.02 -7.28 -0.49
N PHE A 60 3.56 -6.96 -1.70
CA PHE A 60 4.15 -7.33 -2.98
C PHE A 60 4.65 -6.06 -3.67
N ILE A 61 5.97 -5.91 -3.78
CA ILE A 61 6.63 -4.75 -4.40
C ILE A 61 6.80 -5.03 -5.91
N GLY A 62 6.49 -4.03 -6.75
CA GLY A 62 6.57 -4.13 -8.21
C GLY A 62 7.15 -2.89 -8.88
#